data_AF-A0A950RWA7-F1
#
_entry.id   AF-A0A950RWA7-F1
#
_cell.length_a   1.000
_cell.length_b   1.000
_cell.length_c   1.000
_cell.angle_alpha   90.00
_cell.angle_beta   90.00
_cell.angle_gamma   90.00
#
_symmetry.space_group_name_H-M   'P 1'
#
loop_
_entity.id
_entity.type
_entity.pdbx_description
1 polymer ?
#
loop_
_entity_poly.entity_id
_entity_poly.type
_entity_poly.pdbx_seq_one_letter_code
_entity_poly.pdbx_strand_id
1 'polypeptide(L)'
;MFYQTEAKPQGWRAVAVFDDRGDRLLYLGRSSTQVRAGFAEAFFEVLDEEERDHVRTISLQRWHGAPDAGRWLHLTNLNIPLAAKASRSA
;
A
#
# COMPACT_ATOMS: atom_id res chain seq x y z
N MET A 1 -36.03 -4.83 3.33
CA MET A 1 -34.96 -4.24 4.18
C MET A 1 -33.63 -4.64 3.56
N PHE A 2 -32.96 -3.73 2.86
CA PHE A 2 -31.63 -4.00 2.32
C PHE A 2 -30.61 -3.75 3.43
N TYR A 3 -30.03 -4.81 3.98
CA TYR A 3 -28.90 -4.67 4.89
C TYR A 3 -27.68 -4.30 4.05
N GLN A 4 -27.30 -3.02 4.05
CA GLN A 4 -25.97 -2.62 3.61
C GLN A 4 -24.99 -3.07 4.69
N THR A 5 -24.38 -4.23 4.50
CA THR A 5 -23.17 -4.60 5.23
C THR A 5 -22.07 -3.64 4.76
N GLU A 6 -21.62 -2.75 5.64
CA GLU A 6 -20.44 -1.94 5.38
C GLU A 6 -19.29 -2.86 4.93
N ALA A 7 -18.61 -2.48 3.85
CA ALA A 7 -17.42 -3.18 3.42
C ALA A 7 -16.43 -3.21 4.60
N LYS A 8 -15.81 -4.36 4.85
CA LYS A 8 -14.82 -4.50 5.95
C LYS A 8 -13.80 -3.35 5.86
N PRO A 9 -13.48 -2.68 6.98
CA PRO A 9 -12.60 -1.51 6.95
C PRO A 9 -11.25 -1.86 6.34
N GLN A 10 -10.79 -1.03 5.42
CA GLN A 10 -9.50 -1.19 4.76
C GLN A 10 -8.39 -0.63 5.65
N GLY A 11 -8.16 -1.29 6.78
CA GLY A 11 -7.23 -0.84 7.82
C GLY A 11 -5.76 -1.15 7.54
N TRP A 12 -5.37 -1.50 6.30
CA TRP A 12 -4.00 -1.85 5.95
C TRP A 12 -3.56 -1.10 4.70
N ARG A 13 -2.35 -0.56 4.69
CA ARG A 13 -1.81 0.15 3.52
C ARG A 13 -0.33 -0.08 3.26
N ALA A 14 0.08 0.04 2.01
CA ALA A 14 1.47 0.20 1.59
C ALA A 14 1.70 1.65 1.16
N VAL A 15 2.79 2.25 1.64
CA VAL A 15 3.16 3.64 1.38
C VAL A 15 4.60 3.69 0.88
N ALA A 16 4.83 4.29 -0.28
CA ALA A 16 6.16 4.63 -0.76
C ALA A 16 6.69 5.83 0.02
N VAL A 17 7.90 5.69 0.56
CA VAL A 17 8.62 6.75 1.26
C VAL A 17 9.75 7.22 0.34
N PHE A 18 9.76 8.51 0.06
CA PHE A 18 10.74 9.18 -0.80
C PHE A 18 11.74 9.95 0.06
N ASP A 19 12.87 10.34 -0.52
CA ASP A 19 13.86 11.21 0.13
C ASP A 19 13.72 12.69 -0.24
N ASP A 20 13.03 13.00 -1.32
CA ASP A 20 12.92 14.32 -1.92
C ASP A 20 11.51 14.94 -1.81
N ARG A 21 10.49 14.12 -1.53
CA ARG A 21 9.07 14.50 -1.54
C ARG A 21 8.26 13.78 -0.47
N GLY A 22 6.97 14.15 -0.38
CA GLY A 22 6.04 13.50 0.53
C GLY A 22 5.73 12.05 0.16
N ASP A 23 5.48 11.23 1.17
CA ASP A 23 5.05 9.84 1.06
C ASP A 23 3.82 9.66 0.16
N ARG A 24 3.77 8.56 -0.60
CA ARG A 24 2.64 8.24 -1.48
C ARG A 24 1.98 6.91 -1.16
N LEU A 25 0.65 6.91 -1.11
CA LEU A 25 -0.14 5.70 -0.97
C LEU A 25 -0.04 4.85 -2.24
N LEU A 26 0.40 3.59 -2.10
CA LEU A 26 0.43 2.63 -3.20
C LEU A 26 -0.81 1.75 -3.21
N TYR A 27 -1.15 1.17 -2.06
CA TYR A 27 -2.23 0.19 -1.98
C TYR A 27 -2.94 0.27 -0.63
N LEU A 28 -4.27 0.15 -0.64
CA LEU A 28 -5.13 0.13 0.54
C LEU A 28 -5.96 -1.17 0.53
N GLY A 29 -5.98 -1.90 1.63
CA GLY A 29 -6.59 -3.22 1.73
C GLY A 29 -7.10 -3.56 3.13
N ARG A 30 -7.82 -4.67 3.24
CA ARG A 30 -8.44 -5.13 4.50
C ARG A 30 -7.54 -6.00 5.36
N SER A 31 -6.40 -6.46 4.82
CA SER A 31 -5.43 -7.29 5.54
C SER A 31 -4.01 -7.08 5.01
N SER A 32 -3.01 -7.45 5.82
CA SER A 32 -1.60 -7.47 5.40
C SER A 32 -1.38 -8.37 4.18
N THR A 33 -2.03 -9.53 4.14
CA THR A 33 -1.95 -10.46 3.00
C THR A 33 -2.43 -9.81 1.71
N GLN A 34 -3.55 -9.09 1.76
CA GLN A 34 -4.06 -8.40 0.57
C GLN A 34 -3.11 -7.29 0.10
N VAL A 35 -2.61 -6.47 1.02
CA VAL A 35 -1.64 -5.41 0.68
C VAL A 35 -0.38 -6.02 0.07
N ARG A 36 0.16 -7.10 0.66
CA ARG A 36 1.36 -7.78 0.14
C ARG A 36 1.15 -8.41 -1.23
N ALA A 37 -0.07 -8.83 -1.56
CA ALA A 37 -0.40 -9.37 -2.86
C ALA A 37 -0.53 -8.29 -3.95
N GLY A 38 -1.02 -7.09 -3.60
CA GLY A 38 -1.34 -6.05 -4.57
C GLY A 38 -0.35 -4.89 -4.68
N PHE A 39 0.50 -4.64 -3.67
CA PHE A 39 1.35 -3.44 -3.66
C PHE A 39 2.39 -3.42 -4.79
N ALA A 40 2.84 -4.59 -5.25
CA ALA A 40 3.87 -4.67 -6.28
C ALA A 40 3.35 -4.23 -7.65
N GLU A 41 2.13 -4.59 -8.00
CA GLU A 41 1.45 -4.11 -9.22
C GLU A 41 1.17 -2.62 -9.10
N ALA A 42 0.55 -2.19 -7.99
CA ALA A 42 0.25 -0.79 -7.75
C ALA A 42 1.51 0.11 -7.75
N PHE A 43 2.67 -0.41 -7.35
CA PHE A 43 3.94 0.31 -7.44
C PHE A 43 4.29 0.72 -8.87
N PHE A 44 4.02 -0.13 -9.86
CA PHE A 44 4.28 0.16 -11.27
C PHE A 44 3.15 0.94 -11.96
N GLU A 45 1.92 0.86 -11.43
CA GLU A 45 0.78 1.62 -11.96
C GLU A 45 0.70 3.06 -11.42
N VAL A 46 1.01 3.25 -10.14
CA VAL A 46 0.84 4.54 -9.44
C VAL A 46 2.05 5.45 -9.58
N LEU A 47 3.25 4.89 -9.70
CA LEU A 47 4.49 5.64 -9.81
C LEU A 47 5.06 5.55 -11.23
N ASP A 48 5.49 6.68 -11.77
CA ASP A 48 6.25 6.70 -13.01
C ASP A 48 7.70 6.21 -12.80
N GLU A 49 8.52 6.22 -13.84
CA GLU A 49 9.92 5.76 -13.76
C GLU A 49 10.78 6.65 -12.86
N GLU A 50 10.66 7.96 -12.98
CA GLU A 50 11.42 8.92 -12.18
C GLU A 50 11.08 8.76 -10.69
N GLU A 51 9.79 8.66 -10.36
CA GLU A 51 9.34 8.48 -8.99
C GLU A 51 9.85 7.18 -8.38
N ARG A 52 9.85 6.08 -9.14
CA ARG A 52 10.34 4.79 -8.65
C ARG A 52 11.82 4.84 -8.25
N ASP A 53 12.64 5.63 -8.93
CA ASP A 53 14.07 5.81 -8.61
C ASP A 53 14.29 6.55 -7.28
N HIS A 54 13.33 7.37 -6.85
CA HIS A 54 13.37 8.11 -5.60
C HIS A 54 12.77 7.34 -4.41
N VAL A 55 12.17 6.17 -4.62
CA VAL A 55 11.62 5.36 -3.53
C VAL A 55 12.75 4.73 -2.71
N ARG A 56 12.79 5.07 -1.41
CA ARG A 56 13.79 4.52 -0.47
C ARG A 56 13.29 3.31 0.28
N THR A 57 12.01 3.32 0.66
CA THR A 57 11.36 2.19 1.33
C THR A 57 9.87 2.14 0.98
N ILE A 58 9.27 0.97 1.15
CA ILE A 58 7.82 0.83 1.12
C ILE A 58 7.36 0.40 2.51
N SER A 59 6.67 1.29 3.22
CA SER A 59 6.20 1.05 4.58
C SER A 59 4.84 0.33 4.57
N LEU A 60 4.78 -0.87 5.15
CA LEU A 60 3.51 -1.52 5.48
C LEU A 60 2.95 -0.95 6.78
N GLN A 61 1.75 -0.41 6.72
CA GLN A 61 1.09 0.22 7.86
C GLN A 61 -0.29 -0.37 8.13
N ARG A 62 -0.71 -0.30 9.39
CA ARG A 62 -2.04 -0.71 9.84
C ARG A 62 -2.70 0.43 10.62
N TRP A 63 -3.98 0.68 10.36
CA TRP A 63 -4.80 1.57 11.15
C TRP A 63 -4.99 0.98 12.56
N HIS A 64 -4.74 1.80 13.57
CA HIS A 64 -4.87 1.43 14.96
C HIS A 64 -5.64 2.51 15.72
N GLY A 65 -6.67 2.09 16.45
CA GLY A 65 -7.59 2.98 17.16
C GLY A 65 -8.99 2.98 16.54
N ALA A 66 -9.80 3.97 16.93
CA ALA A 66 -11.14 4.16 16.41
C ALA A 66 -11.14 4.48 14.90
N PRO A 67 -12.22 4.20 14.16
CA PRO A 67 -12.27 4.48 12.72
C PRO A 67 -12.03 5.96 12.35
N ASP A 68 -12.45 6.89 13.21
CA ASP A 68 -12.40 8.35 13.02
C ASP A 68 -11.23 9.04 13.73
N ALA A 69 -10.68 8.43 14.78
CA ALA A 69 -9.63 9.02 15.63
C ALA A 69 -8.37 8.15 15.79
N GLY A 70 -8.21 7.14 14.93
CA GLY A 70 -7.03 6.27 14.93
C GLY A 70 -5.79 6.90 14.28
N ARG A 71 -4.74 6.08 14.15
CA ARG A 71 -3.51 6.44 13.44
C ARG A 71 -2.96 5.27 12.65
N TRP A 72 -2.19 5.58 11.61
CA TRP A 72 -1.43 4.57 10.88
C TRP A 72 -0.16 4.21 11.65
N LEU A 73 -0.02 2.94 12.02
CA LEU A 73 1.19 2.41 12.63
C LEU A 73 2.04 1.70 11.59
N HIS A 74 3.33 2.08 11.51
CA HIS A 74 4.34 1.33 10.78
C HIS A 74 4.54 -0.05 11.42
N LEU A 75 4.50 -1.10 10.60
CA LEU A 75 4.82 -2.46 11.06
C LEU A 75 6.16 -2.96 10.54
N THR A 76 6.41 -2.82 9.24
CA THR A 76 7.65 -3.29 8.61
C THR A 76 7.82 -2.67 7.22
N ASN A 77 9.02 -2.79 6.66
CA ASN A 77 9.30 -2.41 5.29
C ASN A 77 9.06 -3.60 4.35
N LEU A 78 8.46 -3.34 3.20
CA LEU A 78 8.32 -4.25 2.08
C LEU A 78 9.51 -4.08 1.13
N ASN A 79 9.89 -5.15 0.44
CA ASN A 79 10.90 -5.08 -0.60
C ASN A 79 10.40 -4.20 -1.75
N ILE A 80 11.24 -3.30 -2.22
CA ILE A 80 10.96 -2.50 -3.41
C ILE A 80 10.89 -3.46 -4.61
N PRO A 81 9.78 -3.48 -5.37
CA PRO A 81 9.67 -4.30 -6.56
C PRO A 81 10.76 -3.91 -7.56
N LEU A 82 11.69 -4.84 -7.81
CA LEU A 82 12.59 -4.73 -8.94
C LEU A 82 11.78 -5.01 -10.21
N ALA A 83 12.17 -4.42 -11.33
CA ALA A 83 11.58 -4.69 -12.64
C ALA A 83 11.92 -6.12 -13.13
N ALA A 84 11.52 -7.15 -12.39
CA ALA A 84 11.30 -8.45 -12.96
C ALA A 84 9.97 -8.35 -13.69
N LYS A 85 10.00 -8.45 -15.03
CA LYS A 85 8.83 -8.56 -15.92
C LYS A 85 7.62 -9.03 -15.12
N ALA A 86 6.66 -8.15 -14.87
CA ALA A 86 5.35 -8.51 -14.36
C ALA A 86 4.72 -9.47 -15.37
N SER A 87 5.02 -10.76 -15.22
CA SER A 87 4.57 -11.80 -16.10
C SER A 87 3.52 -12.64 -15.40
N ARG A 88 2.37 -12.76 -16.08
CA ARG A 88 1.23 -13.67 -15.90
C ARG A 88 0.13 -13.24 -14.93
N SER A 89 -1.16 -13.42 -15.24
CA SER A 89 -1.90 -13.97 -16.39
C SER A 89 -3.34 -13.46 -16.28
N ALA A 90 -4.02 -13.26 -17.41
CA ALA A 90 -5.47 -13.18 -17.48
C ALA A 90 -6.14 -14.50 -17.04
#